data_AF-A0A542SA47-F1
#
_entry.id   AF-A0A542SA47-F1
#
_cell.length_a   1.000
_cell.length_b   1.000
_cell.length_c   1.000
_cell.angle_alpha   90.00
_cell.angle_beta   90.00
_cell.angle_gamma   90.00
#
_symmetry.space_group_name_H-M   'P 1'
#
loop_
_entity.id
_entity.type
_entity.pdbx_description
1 polymer ?
#
loop_
_entity_poly.entity_id
_entity_poly.type
_entity_poly.pdbx_seq_one_letter_code
_entity_poly.pdbx_strand_id
1 'polypeptide(L)'
;MTERFVEHGTPAEILDVIAQLPALPYAARGDQLDWSVAGHEGESFDRMHVFGLASHPDRARVHELATRLAVAADQRWGKRHRFACAAVTPKGDPAHILDPRAVPAAALEAMGATEAEFWRFGDSALLLAVNPDHVSGAALCVALVLEASYLEKPVDRLAVADAEMYARIRKAGKGGNRKRRSAGVRSELLEDFLSRDKTRINSAIDVVNGSGDAALLAPVAAELRAVLASIRAADFVIVDGNPVELAVDRLEIVRSGGCLCATYPRRSADPQREADKGWVRIESETVSAPGARPRREVACTSCGSVFDVEEGEYHATWWKWVLRGRR
;
A
#
# COMPACT_ATOMS: atom_id res chain seq x y z
N MET A 1 30.67 -6.63 -5.42
CA MET A 1 30.04 -7.80 -6.05
C MET A 1 30.73 -8.02 -7.38
N THR A 2 31.53 -9.07 -7.50
CA THR A 2 32.15 -9.50 -8.76
C THR A 2 31.04 -9.82 -9.77
N GLU A 3 31.09 -9.13 -10.90
CA GLU A 3 30.18 -9.27 -12.05
C GLU A 3 30.18 -10.72 -12.55
N ARG A 4 29.25 -11.54 -12.03
CA ARG A 4 28.92 -12.82 -12.61
C ARG A 4 27.90 -12.57 -13.71
N PHE A 5 28.36 -12.68 -14.95
CA PHE A 5 27.48 -12.98 -16.06
C PHE A 5 26.81 -14.32 -15.76
N VAL A 6 25.54 -14.30 -15.37
CA VAL A 6 24.75 -15.53 -15.22
C VAL A 6 24.00 -15.74 -16.53
N GLU A 7 24.55 -16.59 -17.39
CA GLU A 7 23.80 -17.07 -18.56
C GLU A 7 22.93 -18.23 -18.09
N HIS A 8 21.64 -17.97 -17.87
CA HIS A 8 20.69 -18.94 -17.33
C HIS A 8 20.25 -20.02 -18.34
N GLY A 9 21.17 -20.56 -19.14
CA GLY A 9 20.85 -21.58 -20.13
C GLY A 9 20.03 -21.04 -21.32
N THR A 10 19.33 -21.93 -22.01
CA THR A 10 18.53 -21.62 -23.20
C THR A 10 17.23 -20.90 -22.83
N PRO A 11 16.62 -20.13 -23.75
CA PRO A 11 15.31 -19.52 -23.52
C PRO A 11 14.21 -20.51 -23.09
N ALA A 12 14.26 -21.74 -23.60
CA ALA A 12 13.28 -22.77 -23.23
C ALA A 12 13.43 -23.20 -21.76
N GLU A 13 14.67 -23.46 -21.31
CA GLU A 13 14.97 -23.81 -19.92
C GLU A 13 14.58 -22.70 -18.95
N ILE A 14 14.87 -21.44 -19.30
CA ILE A 14 14.46 -20.27 -18.50
C ILE A 14 12.93 -20.21 -18.37
N LEU A 15 12.19 -20.42 -19.46
CA LEU A 15 10.73 -20.40 -19.43
C LEU A 15 10.14 -21.60 -18.66
N ASP A 16 10.84 -22.74 -18.63
CA ASP A 16 10.46 -23.89 -17.79
C ASP A 16 10.64 -23.59 -16.30
N VAL A 17 11.68 -22.85 -15.92
CA VAL A 17 11.83 -22.34 -14.55
C VAL A 17 10.72 -21.35 -14.23
N ILE A 18 10.48 -20.36 -15.09
CA ILE A 18 9.44 -19.33 -14.91
C ILE A 18 8.05 -19.97 -14.74
N ALA A 19 7.75 -21.03 -15.49
CA ALA A 19 6.47 -21.75 -15.40
C ALA A 19 6.27 -22.48 -14.04
N GLN A 20 7.34 -22.76 -13.30
CA GLN A 20 7.29 -23.39 -11.98
C GLN A 20 7.18 -22.38 -10.83
N LEU A 21 7.61 -21.13 -11.04
CA LEU A 21 7.64 -20.11 -9.99
C LEU A 21 6.29 -19.88 -9.31
N PRO A 22 5.11 -19.89 -9.98
CA PRO A 22 3.83 -19.70 -9.31
C PRO A 22 3.48 -20.76 -8.25
N ALA A 23 4.16 -21.91 -8.25
CA ALA A 23 3.96 -22.95 -7.22
C ALA A 23 4.81 -22.71 -5.96
N LEU A 24 5.74 -21.75 -6.00
CA LEU A 24 6.57 -21.39 -4.87
C LEU A 24 5.80 -20.49 -3.89
N PRO A 25 6.15 -20.52 -2.58
CA PRO A 25 5.59 -19.57 -1.64
C PRO A 25 6.10 -18.15 -1.93
N TYR A 26 5.20 -17.16 -1.82
CA TYR A 26 5.58 -15.76 -1.71
C TYR A 26 6.22 -15.48 -0.34
N ALA A 27 7.10 -14.48 -0.28
CA ALA A 27 7.58 -13.98 1.00
C ALA A 27 6.45 -13.24 1.72
N ALA A 28 6.53 -13.18 3.05
CA ALA A 28 5.66 -12.29 3.82
C ALA A 28 5.95 -10.83 3.45
N ARG A 29 4.97 -9.95 3.65
CA ARG A 29 5.14 -8.53 3.32
C ARG A 29 6.28 -7.88 4.11
N GLY A 30 7.22 -7.29 3.37
CA GLY A 30 8.42 -6.66 3.93
C GLY A 30 9.61 -7.62 4.07
N ASP A 31 9.39 -8.91 3.86
CA ASP A 31 10.45 -9.92 3.83
C ASP A 31 10.83 -10.26 2.39
N GLN A 32 11.97 -10.93 2.27
CA GLN A 32 12.48 -11.54 1.05
C GLN A 32 12.75 -13.02 1.32
N LEU A 33 12.41 -13.89 0.37
CA LEU A 33 12.70 -15.32 0.43
C LEU A 33 13.47 -15.74 -0.81
N ASP A 34 14.68 -16.25 -0.64
CA ASP A 34 15.45 -16.79 -1.75
C ASP A 34 14.85 -18.15 -2.20
N TRP A 35 14.81 -18.38 -3.51
CA TRP A 35 14.39 -19.66 -4.09
C TRP A 35 15.44 -20.23 -5.03
N SER A 36 15.40 -21.55 -5.19
CA SER A 36 16.23 -22.28 -6.17
C SER A 36 15.39 -23.32 -6.90
N VAL A 37 15.31 -23.21 -8.23
CA VAL A 37 14.56 -24.13 -9.11
C VAL A 37 15.46 -24.53 -10.27
N ALA A 38 15.66 -25.83 -10.48
CA ALA A 38 16.50 -26.39 -11.56
C ALA A 38 17.92 -25.78 -11.64
N GLY A 39 18.51 -25.37 -10.51
CA GLY A 39 19.83 -24.74 -10.45
C GLY A 39 19.84 -23.24 -10.75
N HIS A 40 18.67 -22.63 -10.94
CA HIS A 40 18.49 -21.19 -11.04
C HIS A 40 18.06 -20.64 -9.69
N GLU A 41 18.58 -19.47 -9.34
CA GLU A 41 18.28 -18.78 -8.09
C GLU A 41 17.55 -17.47 -8.38
N GLY A 42 16.73 -17.05 -7.43
CA GLY A 42 16.09 -15.75 -7.44
C GLY A 42 15.42 -15.45 -6.12
N GLU A 43 14.59 -14.41 -6.12
CA GLU A 43 14.01 -13.85 -4.90
C GLU A 43 12.49 -13.87 -5.00
N SER A 44 11.81 -14.18 -3.91
CA SER A 44 10.38 -14.02 -3.73
C SER A 44 10.14 -12.82 -2.83
N PHE A 45 9.20 -11.97 -3.24
CA PHE A 45 8.66 -10.87 -2.47
C PHE A 45 7.17 -11.12 -2.23
N ASP A 46 6.51 -10.20 -1.51
CA ASP A 46 5.05 -10.18 -1.41
C ASP A 46 4.44 -10.09 -2.82
N ARG A 47 3.76 -11.16 -3.24
CA ARG A 47 2.99 -11.29 -4.51
C ARG A 47 3.79 -11.34 -5.81
N MET A 48 5.12 -11.46 -5.76
CA MET A 48 5.90 -11.68 -6.98
C MET A 48 7.19 -12.45 -6.73
N HIS A 49 7.65 -13.15 -7.76
CA HIS A 49 8.99 -13.70 -7.86
C HIS A 49 9.83 -12.86 -8.82
N VAL A 50 11.05 -12.54 -8.43
CA VAL A 50 12.04 -11.82 -9.23
C VAL A 50 13.12 -12.80 -9.64
N PHE A 51 13.34 -12.88 -10.95
CA PHE A 51 14.39 -13.69 -11.55
C PHE A 51 15.31 -12.80 -12.36
N GLY A 52 16.50 -12.51 -11.82
CA GLY A 52 17.52 -11.75 -12.54
C GLY A 52 18.11 -12.61 -13.64
N LEU A 53 17.85 -12.28 -14.91
CA LEU A 53 18.21 -13.10 -16.07
C LEU A 53 19.56 -12.76 -16.68
N ALA A 54 19.99 -11.50 -16.59
CA ALA A 54 21.32 -11.08 -17.03
C ALA A 54 21.73 -9.75 -16.40
N SER A 55 23.03 -9.61 -16.17
CA SER A 55 23.70 -8.34 -15.90
C SER A 55 25.02 -8.31 -16.67
N HIS A 56 25.17 -7.39 -17.62
CA HIS A 56 26.36 -7.34 -18.47
C HIS A 56 26.65 -5.93 -19.04
N PRO A 57 27.92 -5.49 -19.14
CA PRO A 57 28.27 -4.18 -19.69
C PRO A 57 27.94 -4.05 -21.20
N ASP A 58 28.02 -5.16 -21.94
CA ASP A 58 27.55 -5.21 -23.33
C ASP A 58 26.02 -5.28 -23.39
N ARG A 59 25.42 -4.13 -23.68
CA ARG A 59 23.97 -3.95 -23.82
C ARG A 59 23.37 -4.79 -24.94
N ALA A 60 24.12 -5.04 -26.01
CA ALA A 60 23.63 -5.81 -27.15
C ALA A 60 23.38 -7.26 -26.76
N ARG A 61 24.26 -7.86 -25.94
CA ARG A 61 24.07 -9.22 -25.42
C ARG A 61 22.84 -9.36 -24.53
N VAL A 62 22.60 -8.40 -23.64
CA VAL A 62 21.42 -8.40 -22.76
C VAL A 62 20.15 -8.25 -23.59
N HIS A 63 20.15 -7.37 -24.59
CA HIS A 63 19.03 -7.18 -25.50
C HIS A 63 18.78 -8.41 -26.38
N GLU A 64 19.83 -9.08 -26.85
CA GLU A 64 19.73 -10.33 -27.63
C GLU A 64 19.10 -11.46 -26.80
N LEU A 65 19.51 -11.63 -25.53
CA LEU A 65 18.87 -12.57 -24.61
C LEU A 65 17.39 -12.26 -24.41
N ALA A 66 17.05 -11.00 -24.09
CA ALA A 66 15.67 -10.57 -23.91
C ALA A 66 14.83 -10.81 -25.16
N THR A 67 15.38 -10.52 -26.35
CA THR A 67 14.72 -10.76 -27.64
C THR A 67 14.44 -12.26 -27.86
N ARG A 68 15.43 -13.12 -27.62
CA ARG A 68 15.27 -14.58 -27.76
C ARG A 68 14.25 -15.14 -26.79
N LEU A 69 14.24 -14.65 -25.55
CA LEU A 69 13.23 -14.99 -24.54
C LEU A 69 11.83 -14.53 -24.92
N ALA A 70 11.68 -13.29 -25.41
CA ALA A 70 10.39 -12.77 -25.86
C ALA A 70 9.81 -13.62 -27.01
N VAL A 71 10.65 -14.00 -28.00
CA VAL A 71 10.23 -14.89 -29.11
C VAL A 71 9.80 -16.27 -28.58
N ALA A 72 10.55 -16.84 -27.65
CA ALA A 72 10.18 -18.13 -27.04
C ALA A 72 8.89 -18.04 -26.21
N ALA A 73 8.69 -16.94 -25.49
CA ALA A 73 7.48 -16.68 -24.72
C ALA A 73 6.26 -16.45 -25.64
N ASP A 74 6.44 -15.75 -26.78
CA ASP A 74 5.40 -15.60 -27.80
C ASP A 74 4.94 -16.96 -28.35
N GLN A 75 5.89 -17.87 -28.59
CA GLN A 75 5.58 -19.23 -29.04
C GLN A 75 4.87 -20.06 -27.97
N ARG A 76 5.26 -19.91 -26.70
CA ARG A 76 4.76 -20.73 -25.59
C ARG A 76 3.41 -20.25 -25.05
N TRP A 77 3.22 -18.94 -24.90
CA TRP A 77 2.09 -18.33 -24.20
C TRP A 77 1.26 -17.38 -25.07
N GLY A 78 1.65 -17.21 -26.34
CA GLY A 78 0.90 -16.44 -27.31
C GLY A 78 1.17 -14.94 -27.23
N LYS A 79 0.11 -14.14 -27.31
CA LYS A 79 0.25 -12.69 -27.52
C LYS A 79 0.92 -11.99 -26.34
N ARG A 80 2.05 -11.33 -26.60
CA ARG A 80 2.64 -10.34 -25.68
C ARG A 80 1.84 -9.04 -25.61
N HIS A 81 1.91 -8.42 -24.45
CA HIS A 81 1.32 -7.14 -24.11
C HIS A 81 2.39 -6.19 -23.57
N ARG A 82 2.07 -4.90 -23.45
CA ARG A 82 2.97 -3.88 -22.88
C ARG A 82 2.42 -3.40 -21.54
N PHE A 83 3.30 -3.35 -20.55
CA PHE A 83 3.06 -2.75 -19.24
C PHE A 83 3.87 -1.46 -19.15
N ALA A 84 3.20 -0.33 -18.93
CA ALA A 84 3.85 0.97 -18.77
C ALA A 84 3.68 1.46 -17.34
N CYS A 85 4.78 1.73 -16.63
CA CYS A 85 4.73 2.18 -15.24
C CYS A 85 3.98 3.52 -15.09
N ALA A 86 4.12 4.41 -16.08
CA ALA A 86 3.41 5.69 -16.12
C ALA A 86 1.88 5.57 -16.24
N ALA A 87 1.35 4.40 -16.62
CA ALA A 87 -0.10 4.15 -16.71
C ALA A 87 -0.69 3.57 -15.41
N VAL A 88 0.12 3.48 -14.36
CA VAL A 88 -0.24 3.05 -13.01
C VAL A 88 -0.50 4.28 -12.15
N THR A 89 -1.40 4.15 -11.17
CA THR A 89 -1.73 5.23 -10.25
C THR A 89 -0.46 5.76 -9.56
N PRO A 90 -0.18 7.09 -9.56
CA PRO A 90 1.05 7.63 -8.99
C PRO A 90 1.16 7.41 -7.48
N LYS A 91 2.39 7.23 -6.94
CA LYS A 91 2.65 7.02 -5.51
C LYS A 91 2.04 8.08 -4.57
N GLY A 92 1.79 9.30 -5.06
CA GLY A 92 1.16 10.38 -4.30
C GLY A 92 -0.36 10.42 -4.35
N ASP A 93 -1.00 9.53 -5.12
CA ASP A 93 -2.45 9.43 -5.23
C ASP A 93 -2.97 8.40 -4.21
N PRO A 94 -4.00 8.73 -3.40
CA PRO A 94 -4.60 7.79 -2.45
C PRO A 94 -5.07 6.48 -3.07
N ALA A 95 -5.41 6.45 -4.37
CA ALA A 95 -5.79 5.23 -5.08
C ALA A 95 -4.60 4.32 -5.40
N HIS A 96 -3.36 4.75 -5.17
CA HIS A 96 -2.15 3.96 -5.42
C HIS A 96 -2.16 2.64 -4.65
N ILE A 97 -2.61 2.65 -3.39
CA ILE A 97 -2.72 1.45 -2.56
C ILE A 97 -3.74 0.45 -3.11
N LEU A 98 -4.71 0.93 -3.89
CA LEU A 98 -5.79 0.13 -4.47
C LEU A 98 -5.48 -0.32 -5.90
N ASP A 99 -4.43 0.22 -6.53
CA ASP A 99 -4.04 -0.18 -7.86
C ASP A 99 -3.18 -1.45 -7.76
N PRO A 100 -3.69 -2.63 -8.15
CA PRO A 100 -2.92 -3.86 -8.07
C PRO A 100 -1.63 -3.81 -8.92
N ARG A 101 -1.54 -2.89 -9.88
CA ARG A 101 -0.38 -2.67 -10.73
C ARG A 101 0.72 -1.84 -10.06
N ALA A 102 0.45 -1.22 -8.90
CA ALA A 102 1.40 -0.39 -8.16
C ALA A 102 2.66 -1.17 -7.76
N VAL A 103 2.50 -2.40 -7.29
CA VAL A 103 3.61 -3.25 -6.85
C VAL A 103 4.57 -3.61 -8.00
N PRO A 104 4.11 -4.19 -9.12
CA PRO A 104 5.01 -4.48 -10.24
C PRO A 104 5.60 -3.20 -10.86
N ALA A 105 4.86 -2.09 -10.92
CA ALA A 105 5.41 -0.82 -11.39
C ALA A 105 6.53 -0.30 -10.48
N ALA A 106 6.34 -0.35 -9.16
CA ALA A 106 7.37 0.06 -8.20
C ALA A 106 8.64 -0.82 -8.31
N ALA A 107 8.47 -2.13 -8.53
CA ALA A 107 9.60 -3.04 -8.75
C ALA A 107 10.36 -2.69 -10.03
N LEU A 108 9.65 -2.45 -11.15
CA LEU A 108 10.26 -2.01 -12.41
C LEU A 108 11.00 -0.68 -12.26
N GLU A 109 10.39 0.30 -11.61
CA GLU A 109 11.00 1.62 -11.34
C GLU A 109 12.26 1.49 -10.48
N ALA A 110 12.26 0.64 -9.46
CA ALA A 110 13.43 0.39 -8.61
C ALA A 110 14.61 -0.18 -9.41
N MET A 111 14.32 -0.94 -10.48
CA MET A 111 15.32 -1.45 -11.42
C MET A 111 15.66 -0.46 -12.53
N GLY A 112 15.05 0.74 -12.56
CA GLY A 112 15.23 1.75 -13.60
C GLY A 112 14.51 1.45 -14.92
N ALA A 113 13.57 0.50 -14.94
CA ALA A 113 12.73 0.21 -16.09
C ALA A 113 11.43 1.02 -16.03
N THR A 114 11.07 1.70 -17.12
CA THR A 114 9.80 2.43 -17.23
C THR A 114 8.68 1.59 -17.83
N GLU A 115 9.02 0.43 -18.38
CA GLU A 115 8.09 -0.49 -19.04
C GLU A 115 8.60 -1.92 -19.05
N ALA A 116 7.68 -2.84 -19.30
CA ALA A 116 7.95 -4.26 -19.49
C ALA A 116 7.04 -4.82 -20.58
N GLU A 117 7.51 -5.87 -21.26
CA GLU A 117 6.64 -6.75 -22.03
C GLU A 117 6.03 -7.78 -21.07
N PHE A 118 4.80 -8.22 -21.31
CA PHE A 118 4.21 -9.28 -20.49
C PHE A 118 3.39 -10.30 -21.25
N TRP A 119 3.36 -11.52 -20.69
CA TRP A 119 2.59 -12.67 -21.17
C TRP A 119 1.73 -13.22 -20.04
N ARG A 120 0.56 -13.75 -20.38
CA ARG A 120 -0.29 -14.50 -19.46
C ARG A 120 -0.07 -15.99 -19.65
N PHE A 121 0.01 -16.73 -18.56
CA PHE A 121 0.07 -18.19 -18.58
C PHE A 121 -0.66 -18.77 -17.36
N GLY A 122 -1.78 -19.46 -17.60
CA GLY A 122 -2.71 -19.83 -16.53
C GLY A 122 -3.23 -18.59 -15.79
N ASP A 123 -3.23 -18.64 -14.46
CA ASP A 123 -3.60 -17.52 -13.57
C ASP A 123 -2.41 -16.59 -13.26
N SER A 124 -1.26 -16.81 -13.91
CA SER A 124 -0.02 -16.06 -13.70
C SER A 124 0.38 -15.24 -14.91
N ALA A 125 1.30 -14.31 -14.71
CA ALA A 125 1.88 -13.50 -15.75
C ALA A 125 3.39 -13.36 -15.56
N LEU A 126 4.10 -13.31 -16.69
CA LEU A 126 5.52 -12.96 -16.78
C LEU A 126 5.60 -11.51 -17.24
N LEU A 127 6.31 -10.66 -16.50
CA LEU A 127 6.82 -9.37 -17.00
C LEU A 127 8.31 -9.53 -17.29
N LEU A 128 8.72 -9.21 -18.52
CA LEU A 128 10.12 -9.15 -18.92
C LEU A 128 10.53 -7.68 -19.10
N ALA A 129 11.54 -7.27 -18.34
CA ALA A 129 12.04 -5.90 -18.35
C ALA A 129 13.53 -5.86 -18.65
N VAL A 130 13.93 -4.85 -19.43
CA VAL A 130 15.34 -4.59 -19.74
C VAL A 130 15.66 -3.16 -19.34
N ASN A 131 16.68 -2.98 -18.52
CA ASN A 131 17.26 -1.66 -18.25
C ASN A 131 18.65 -1.57 -18.90
N PRO A 132 18.80 -0.85 -20.04
CA PRO A 132 20.09 -0.70 -20.70
C PRO A 132 21.07 0.24 -19.99
N ASP A 133 20.57 1.07 -19.06
CA ASP A 133 21.28 2.16 -18.41
C ASP A 133 21.22 2.06 -16.87
N HIS A 134 21.37 0.84 -16.33
CA HIS A 134 21.36 0.66 -14.89
C HIS A 134 22.51 1.41 -14.21
N VAL A 135 22.29 1.84 -12.96
CA VAL A 135 23.24 2.66 -12.17
C VAL A 135 24.59 2.00 -11.95
N SER A 136 24.69 0.68 -12.10
CA SER A 136 25.95 -0.07 -12.03
C SER A 136 26.81 0.06 -13.29
N GLY A 137 26.29 0.63 -14.39
CA GLY A 137 26.94 0.69 -15.69
C GLY A 137 26.72 -0.55 -16.58
N ALA A 138 26.12 -1.62 -16.03
CA ALA A 138 25.74 -2.82 -16.77
C ALA A 138 24.28 -2.76 -17.24
N ALA A 139 23.95 -3.30 -18.40
CA ALA A 139 22.55 -3.56 -18.75
C ALA A 139 22.00 -4.72 -17.93
N LEU A 140 20.72 -4.63 -17.54
CA LEU A 140 20.00 -5.66 -16.79
C LEU A 140 18.83 -6.23 -17.59
N CYS A 141 18.57 -7.52 -17.43
CA CYS A 141 17.35 -8.18 -17.88
C CYS A 141 16.76 -8.94 -16.68
N VAL A 142 15.47 -8.72 -16.39
CA VAL A 142 14.78 -9.30 -15.23
C VAL A 142 13.41 -9.81 -15.65
N ALA A 143 13.04 -10.97 -15.12
CA ALA A 143 11.70 -11.52 -15.17
C ALA A 143 10.99 -11.34 -13.83
N LEU A 144 9.78 -10.79 -13.84
CA LEU A 144 8.87 -10.75 -12.69
C LEU A 144 7.72 -11.73 -12.95
N VAL A 145 7.43 -12.61 -12.01
CA VAL A 145 6.31 -13.55 -12.08
C VAL A 145 5.33 -13.27 -10.96
N LEU A 146 4.07 -13.07 -11.30
CA LEU A 146 3.00 -12.74 -10.36
C LEU A 146 1.65 -13.22 -10.90
N GLU A 147 0.59 -13.11 -10.10
CA GLU A 147 -0.77 -13.40 -10.57
C GLU A 147 -1.19 -12.43 -11.69
N ALA A 148 -1.82 -12.96 -12.74
CA ALA A 148 -2.27 -12.19 -13.90
C ALA A 148 -3.35 -11.16 -13.56
N SER A 149 -4.08 -11.38 -12.46
CA SER A 149 -5.06 -10.47 -11.89
C SER A 149 -4.45 -9.12 -11.51
N TYR A 150 -3.15 -9.08 -11.15
CA TYR A 150 -2.47 -7.84 -10.78
C TYR A 150 -2.28 -6.87 -11.95
N LEU A 151 -2.32 -7.39 -13.17
CA LEU A 151 -2.11 -6.60 -14.41
C LEU A 151 -3.42 -6.12 -15.01
N GLU A 152 -4.56 -6.50 -14.42
CA GLU A 152 -5.85 -6.00 -14.84
C GLU A 152 -5.99 -4.54 -14.41
N LYS A 153 -6.66 -3.74 -15.25
CA LYS A 153 -7.12 -2.41 -14.84
C LYS A 153 -7.87 -2.55 -13.51
N PRO A 154 -7.82 -1.54 -12.61
CA PRO A 154 -8.54 -1.61 -11.34
C PRO A 154 -9.94 -2.16 -11.59
N VAL A 155 -10.18 -3.35 -11.06
CA VAL A 155 -11.40 -4.08 -11.34
C VAL A 155 -12.51 -3.22 -10.75
N ASP A 156 -13.39 -2.70 -11.60
CA ASP A 156 -14.63 -2.00 -11.22
C ASP A 156 -15.43 -2.80 -10.15
N ARG A 157 -15.16 -4.11 -10.03
CA ARG A 157 -15.74 -5.02 -9.03
C ARG A 157 -15.18 -4.85 -7.61
N LEU A 158 -13.94 -4.41 -7.40
CA LEU A 158 -13.46 -4.07 -6.06
C LEU A 158 -14.16 -2.82 -5.53
N ALA A 159 -14.47 -1.86 -6.41
CA ALA A 159 -15.29 -0.69 -6.05
C ALA A 159 -16.73 -1.09 -5.65
N VAL A 160 -17.31 -2.13 -6.26
CA VAL A 160 -18.66 -2.64 -5.91
C VAL A 160 -18.63 -3.49 -4.63
N ALA A 161 -17.65 -4.37 -4.47
CA ALA A 161 -17.50 -5.20 -3.27
C ALA A 161 -17.21 -4.34 -2.03
N ASP A 162 -16.39 -3.29 -2.18
CA ASP A 162 -16.10 -2.34 -1.11
C ASP A 162 -17.26 -1.36 -0.89
N ALA A 163 -18.01 -0.93 -1.91
CA ALA A 163 -19.21 -0.11 -1.70
C ALA A 163 -20.27 -0.84 -0.86
N GLU A 164 -20.45 -2.15 -1.06
CA GLU A 164 -21.32 -2.96 -0.19
C GLU A 164 -20.75 -3.14 1.22
N MET A 165 -19.44 -3.34 1.35
CA MET A 165 -18.76 -3.42 2.65
C MET A 165 -18.90 -2.11 3.43
N TYR A 166 -18.59 -0.97 2.81
CA TYR A 166 -18.75 0.37 3.39
C TYR A 166 -20.23 0.71 3.64
N ALA A 167 -21.17 0.24 2.83
CA ALA A 167 -22.61 0.39 3.08
C ALA A 167 -23.09 -0.44 4.29
N ARG A 168 -22.54 -1.65 4.49
CA ARG A 168 -22.80 -2.48 5.69
C ARG A 168 -22.23 -1.83 6.95
N ILE A 169 -21.02 -1.29 6.88
CA ILE A 169 -20.39 -0.51 7.97
C ILE A 169 -21.23 0.75 8.30
N ARG A 170 -21.73 1.46 7.29
CA ARG A 170 -22.59 2.65 7.45
C ARG A 170 -23.96 2.34 8.07
N LYS A 171 -24.48 1.11 7.89
CA LYS A 171 -25.75 0.67 8.49
C LYS A 171 -25.57 0.20 9.94
N ALA A 172 -24.40 -0.35 10.27
CA ALA A 172 -24.04 -0.78 11.63
C ALA A 172 -23.72 0.40 12.57
N GLY A 173 -23.14 1.50 12.07
CA GLY A 173 -22.74 2.67 12.88
C GLY A 173 -23.87 3.58 13.40
N LYS A 174 -25.15 3.23 13.22
CA LYS A 174 -26.30 4.04 13.69
C LYS A 174 -26.86 3.67 15.06
N GLY A 175 -26.28 2.70 15.77
CA GLY A 175 -26.79 2.26 17.06
C GLY A 175 -25.77 2.36 18.19
N GLY A 176 -25.92 3.34 19.08
CA GLY A 176 -25.40 3.21 20.45
C GLY A 176 -24.61 4.39 20.98
N ASN A 177 -25.31 5.45 21.37
CA ASN A 177 -24.78 6.43 22.31
C ASN A 177 -24.76 5.79 23.71
N ARG A 178 -23.58 5.46 24.26
CA ARG A 178 -23.44 5.12 25.69
C ARG A 178 -22.35 5.98 26.34
N LYS A 179 -22.81 6.97 27.10
CA LYS A 179 -22.03 7.59 28.18
C LYS A 179 -21.64 6.52 29.20
N ARG A 180 -20.38 6.49 29.64
CA ARG A 180 -20.03 6.20 31.05
C ARG A 180 -18.59 6.55 31.40
N ARG A 181 -18.43 7.13 32.59
CA ARG A 181 -17.18 7.40 33.32
C ARG A 181 -16.91 6.23 34.27
N SER A 182 -15.64 5.87 34.51
CA SER A 182 -15.05 5.76 35.87
C SER A 182 -13.60 5.23 35.83
N ALA A 183 -12.79 5.73 36.77
CA ALA A 183 -11.39 5.40 37.01
C ALA A 183 -11.15 4.03 37.66
N GLY A 184 -9.94 3.49 37.48
CA GLY A 184 -9.36 2.40 38.29
C GLY A 184 -9.28 1.01 37.64
N VAL A 185 -9.82 0.84 36.44
CA VAL A 185 -9.84 -0.43 35.67
C VAL A 185 -9.03 -0.21 34.39
N ARG A 186 -8.39 -1.25 33.84
CA ARG A 186 -7.85 -1.19 32.46
C ARG A 186 -8.94 -0.60 31.56
N SER A 187 -8.57 0.34 30.69
CA SER A 187 -9.59 0.96 29.85
C SER A 187 -10.25 -0.12 28.98
N GLU A 188 -11.57 -0.06 28.81
CA GLU A 188 -12.34 -0.99 27.96
C GLU A 188 -11.71 -1.09 26.56
N LEU A 189 -11.22 0.04 26.04
CA LEU A 189 -10.48 0.12 24.78
C LEU A 189 -9.18 -0.71 24.78
N LEU A 190 -8.43 -0.71 25.88
CA LEU A 190 -7.24 -1.56 26.03
C LEU A 190 -7.63 -3.04 26.12
N GLU A 191 -8.70 -3.37 26.83
CA GLU A 191 -9.20 -4.75 26.91
C GLU A 191 -9.65 -5.28 25.55
N ASP A 192 -10.27 -4.43 24.72
CA ASP A 192 -10.63 -4.77 23.35
C ASP A 192 -9.41 -5.09 22.49
N PHE A 193 -8.35 -4.28 22.56
CA PHE A 193 -7.10 -4.58 21.86
C PHE A 193 -6.44 -5.88 22.33
N LEU A 194 -6.46 -6.17 23.63
CA LEU A 194 -5.82 -7.36 24.22
C LEU A 194 -6.67 -8.63 24.13
N SER A 195 -7.91 -8.53 23.64
CA SER A 195 -8.87 -9.64 23.58
C SER A 195 -8.49 -10.77 22.63
N ARG A 196 -7.63 -10.50 21.63
CA ARG A 196 -7.35 -11.35 20.45
C ARG A 196 -8.59 -11.66 19.59
N ASP A 197 -9.71 -11.00 19.87
CA ASP A 197 -10.93 -11.10 19.08
C ASP A 197 -10.87 -10.09 17.92
N LYS A 198 -10.94 -10.58 16.68
CA LYS A 198 -10.86 -9.74 15.47
C LYS A 198 -11.94 -8.65 15.43
N THR A 199 -13.14 -8.92 15.93
CA THR A 199 -14.25 -7.94 15.92
C THR A 199 -14.03 -6.83 16.94
N ARG A 200 -13.57 -7.20 18.15
CA ARG A 200 -13.25 -6.25 19.21
C ARG A 200 -12.05 -5.38 18.84
N ILE A 201 -10.99 -5.99 18.29
CA ILE A 201 -9.82 -5.26 17.82
C ILE A 201 -10.18 -4.28 16.69
N ASN A 202 -11.00 -4.69 15.70
CA ASN A 202 -11.49 -3.78 14.66
C ASN A 202 -12.27 -2.59 15.26
N SER A 203 -13.18 -2.86 16.21
CA SER A 203 -13.94 -1.79 16.87
C SER A 203 -13.02 -0.83 17.64
N ALA A 204 -11.97 -1.35 18.28
CA ALA A 204 -10.98 -0.53 18.97
C ALA A 204 -10.14 0.33 18.01
N ILE A 205 -9.76 -0.22 16.85
CA ILE A 205 -9.09 0.51 15.76
C ILE A 205 -9.94 1.70 15.29
N ASP A 206 -11.25 1.48 15.08
CA ASP A 206 -12.17 2.55 14.69
C ASP A 206 -12.26 3.66 15.75
N VAL A 207 -12.27 3.31 17.04
CA VAL A 207 -12.26 4.28 18.14
C VAL A 207 -10.98 5.09 18.14
N VAL A 208 -9.80 4.46 17.98
CA VAL A 208 -8.51 5.16 17.92
C VAL A 208 -8.46 6.12 16.73
N ASN A 209 -8.90 5.67 15.56
CA ASN A 209 -8.90 6.46 14.33
C ASN A 209 -9.91 7.62 14.41
N GLY A 210 -11.05 7.44 15.07
CA GLY A 210 -12.09 8.45 15.21
C GLY A 210 -11.86 9.49 16.31
N SER A 211 -11.00 9.21 17.30
CA SER A 211 -10.83 10.01 18.51
C SER A 211 -9.71 11.05 18.39
N GLY A 212 -9.95 12.29 18.79
CA GLY A 212 -8.92 13.32 18.99
C GLY A 212 -8.54 13.52 20.45
N ASP A 213 -9.07 12.69 21.34
CA ASP A 213 -8.84 12.74 22.79
C ASP A 213 -7.59 11.91 23.13
N ALA A 214 -6.45 12.59 23.32
CA ALA A 214 -5.21 11.93 23.73
C ALA A 214 -5.32 11.27 25.11
N ALA A 215 -6.16 11.76 26.02
CA ALA A 215 -6.34 11.19 27.34
C ALA A 215 -7.10 9.84 27.27
N LEU A 216 -8.06 9.71 26.34
CA LEU A 216 -8.72 8.44 26.04
C LEU A 216 -7.71 7.39 25.52
N LEU A 217 -6.78 7.82 24.67
CA LEU A 217 -5.82 6.92 24.01
C LEU A 217 -4.60 6.59 24.86
N ALA A 218 -4.26 7.43 25.85
CA ALA A 218 -3.05 7.29 26.66
C ALA A 218 -2.87 5.90 27.33
N PRO A 219 -3.92 5.27 27.92
CA PRO A 219 -3.78 3.93 28.51
C PRO A 219 -3.43 2.84 27.48
N VAL A 220 -3.91 2.98 26.25
CA VAL A 220 -3.63 2.04 25.15
C VAL A 220 -2.21 2.28 24.61
N ALA A 221 -1.84 3.55 24.44
CA ALA A 221 -0.53 3.97 23.97
C ALA A 221 0.60 3.54 24.93
N ALA A 222 0.34 3.54 26.24
CA ALA A 222 1.27 3.02 27.25
C ALA A 222 1.57 1.53 27.07
N GLU A 223 0.59 0.76 26.59
CA GLU A 223 0.67 -0.69 26.39
C GLU A 223 0.91 -1.08 24.92
N LEU A 224 1.42 -0.15 24.08
CA LEU A 224 1.51 -0.32 22.63
C LEU A 224 2.22 -1.62 22.21
N ARG A 225 3.25 -2.05 22.95
CA ARG A 225 3.95 -3.32 22.65
C ARG A 225 3.02 -4.53 22.77
N ALA A 226 2.19 -4.58 23.81
CA ALA A 226 1.23 -5.66 24.02
C ALA A 226 0.08 -5.59 23.00
N VAL A 227 -0.36 -4.38 22.66
CA VAL A 227 -1.36 -4.14 21.60
C VAL A 227 -0.86 -4.65 20.25
N LEU A 228 0.37 -4.30 19.84
CA LEU A 228 0.96 -4.77 18.59
C LEU A 228 1.10 -6.30 18.54
N ALA A 229 1.48 -6.92 19.66
CA ALA A 229 1.54 -8.39 19.75
C ALA A 229 0.15 -9.03 19.59
N SER A 230 -0.90 -8.43 20.16
CA SER A 230 -2.28 -8.90 20.03
C SER A 230 -2.83 -8.73 18.60
N ILE A 231 -2.57 -7.58 17.97
CA ILE A 231 -2.91 -7.30 16.56
C ILE A 231 -2.29 -8.35 15.64
N ARG A 232 -0.99 -8.64 15.79
CA ARG A 232 -0.29 -9.69 15.01
C ARG A 232 -0.86 -11.08 15.28
N ALA A 233 -1.13 -11.42 16.54
CA ALA A 233 -1.69 -12.72 16.91
C ALA A 233 -3.13 -12.93 16.41
N ALA A 234 -3.85 -11.85 16.14
CA ALA A 234 -5.18 -11.87 15.53
C ALA A 234 -5.12 -11.68 14.00
N ASP A 235 -4.00 -12.00 13.34
CA ASP A 235 -3.78 -11.94 11.88
C ASP A 235 -4.15 -10.60 11.21
N PHE A 236 -4.04 -9.49 11.94
CA PHE A 236 -4.17 -8.18 11.31
C PHE A 236 -2.88 -7.86 10.55
N VAL A 237 -3.03 -7.46 9.29
CA VAL A 237 -1.93 -6.94 8.48
C VAL A 237 -1.81 -5.43 8.75
N ILE A 238 -0.62 -4.96 9.10
CA ILE A 238 -0.32 -3.53 9.20
C ILE A 238 0.31 -3.13 7.87
N VAL A 239 -0.38 -2.31 7.09
CA VAL A 239 0.09 -1.87 5.77
C VAL A 239 -0.17 -0.40 5.58
N ASP A 240 0.78 0.28 4.90
CA ASP A 240 0.71 1.70 4.57
C ASP A 240 -0.67 2.10 4.07
N GLY A 241 -1.31 3.04 4.75
CA GLY A 241 -2.62 3.58 4.40
C GLY A 241 -3.82 2.78 4.90
N ASN A 242 -3.64 1.66 5.60
CA ASN A 242 -4.76 0.92 6.17
C ASN A 242 -5.19 1.44 7.56
N PRO A 243 -6.42 1.11 8.02
CA PRO A 243 -6.90 1.57 9.33
C PRO A 243 -6.05 1.09 10.51
N VAL A 244 -5.37 -0.05 10.38
CA VAL A 244 -4.54 -0.63 11.46
C VAL A 244 -3.26 0.19 11.65
N GLU A 245 -2.56 0.52 10.57
CA GLU A 245 -1.36 1.36 10.58
C GLU A 245 -1.69 2.76 11.10
N LEU A 246 -2.76 3.38 10.62
CA LEU A 246 -3.20 4.67 11.13
C LEU A 246 -3.45 4.63 12.65
N ALA A 247 -4.06 3.56 13.16
CA ALA A 247 -4.29 3.41 14.60
C ALA A 247 -2.97 3.27 15.37
N VAL A 248 -2.01 2.51 14.84
CA VAL A 248 -0.67 2.37 15.43
C VAL A 248 0.07 3.71 15.44
N ASP A 249 0.14 4.43 14.32
CA ASP A 249 0.74 5.76 14.21
C ASP A 249 0.18 6.72 15.27
N ARG A 250 -1.15 6.71 15.43
CA ARG A 250 -1.84 7.57 16.42
C ARG A 250 -1.46 7.22 17.85
N LEU A 251 -1.35 5.93 18.18
CA LEU A 251 -0.91 5.48 19.49
C LEU A 251 0.57 5.83 19.75
N GLU A 252 1.44 5.75 18.74
CA GLU A 252 2.84 6.19 18.85
C GLU A 252 2.97 7.69 19.07
N ILE A 253 2.16 8.49 18.37
CA ILE A 253 2.06 9.94 18.57
C ILE A 253 1.63 10.25 20.01
N VAL A 254 0.58 9.59 20.52
CA VAL A 254 0.16 9.79 21.92
C VAL A 254 1.26 9.37 22.90
N ARG A 255 1.92 8.23 22.68
CA ARG A 255 3.00 7.73 23.53
C ARG A 255 4.20 8.70 23.58
N SER A 256 4.49 9.36 22.47
CA SER A 256 5.58 10.35 22.37
C SER A 256 5.17 11.76 22.81
N GLY A 257 3.93 11.98 23.23
CA GLY A 257 3.41 13.30 23.61
C GLY A 257 3.13 14.22 22.42
N GLY A 258 3.08 13.69 21.21
CA GLY A 258 2.74 14.44 20.00
C GLY A 258 1.23 14.73 19.89
N CYS A 259 0.89 15.63 18.97
CA CYS A 259 -0.51 15.96 18.68
C CYS A 259 -1.08 15.04 17.60
N LEU A 260 -2.26 14.47 17.85
CA LEU A 260 -2.97 13.58 16.93
C LEU A 260 -3.33 14.23 15.57
N CYS A 261 -3.26 15.55 15.45
CA CYS A 261 -3.44 16.24 14.18
C CYS A 261 -2.32 15.94 13.17
N ALA A 262 -1.16 15.44 13.62
CA ALA A 262 -0.04 15.08 12.76
C ALA A 262 -0.42 14.00 11.73
N THR A 263 -1.48 13.22 11.98
CA THR A 263 -1.97 12.22 11.03
C THR A 263 -2.97 12.75 10.00
N TYR A 264 -3.42 14.00 10.08
CA TYR A 264 -4.39 14.54 9.11
C TYR A 264 -3.90 14.41 7.66
N PRO A 265 -2.63 14.70 7.32
CA PRO A 265 -2.13 14.53 5.95
C PRO A 265 -2.18 13.09 5.41
N ARG A 266 -2.31 12.09 6.30
CA ARG A 266 -2.32 10.67 5.96
C ARG A 266 -3.72 10.07 5.91
N ARG A 267 -4.78 10.86 6.13
CA ARG A 267 -6.16 10.35 6.16
C ARG A 267 -7.15 11.33 5.54
N SER A 268 -8.19 10.79 4.93
CA SER A 268 -9.34 11.57 4.51
C SER A 268 -10.30 11.77 5.70
N ALA A 269 -10.21 12.92 6.36
CA ALA A 269 -11.12 13.31 7.44
C ALA A 269 -11.95 14.52 7.04
N ASP A 270 -13.26 14.43 7.25
CA ASP A 270 -14.18 15.54 7.02
C ASP A 270 -13.89 16.69 8.00
N PRO A 271 -13.43 17.88 7.53
CA PRO A 271 -13.10 19.00 8.40
C PRO A 271 -14.30 19.50 9.20
N GLN A 272 -15.52 19.38 8.66
CA GLN A 272 -16.73 19.79 9.37
C GLN A 272 -17.01 18.83 10.54
N ARG A 273 -16.92 17.52 10.32
CA ARG A 273 -17.12 16.54 11.41
C ARG A 273 -16.06 16.67 12.50
N GLU A 274 -14.83 16.97 12.13
CA GLU A 274 -13.75 17.17 13.10
C GLU A 274 -13.94 18.49 13.88
N ALA A 275 -14.52 19.52 13.25
CA ALA A 275 -14.90 20.77 13.90
C ALA A 275 -16.12 20.63 14.82
N ASP A 276 -17.15 19.89 14.40
CA ASP A 276 -18.36 19.61 15.20
C ASP A 276 -18.01 18.87 16.49
N LYS A 277 -17.04 17.98 16.37
CA LYS A 277 -16.41 17.33 17.50
C LYS A 277 -15.67 18.38 18.37
N GLY A 278 -14.89 19.27 17.75
CA GLY A 278 -14.12 20.33 18.43
C GLY A 278 -12.61 20.09 18.41
N TRP A 279 -12.15 19.16 17.56
CA TRP A 279 -10.74 18.77 17.46
C TRP A 279 -9.95 19.76 16.59
N VAL A 280 -10.67 20.44 15.70
CA VAL A 280 -10.18 21.50 14.83
C VAL A 280 -11.17 22.67 14.81
N ARG A 281 -10.73 23.81 14.29
CA ARG A 281 -11.55 24.97 13.97
C ARG A 281 -11.36 25.30 12.49
N ILE A 282 -12.47 25.48 11.76
CA ILE A 282 -12.42 26.02 10.40
C ILE A 282 -12.23 27.54 10.53
N GLU A 283 -11.09 28.04 10.09
CA GLU A 283 -10.68 29.44 10.20
C GLU A 283 -11.18 30.26 9.02
N SER A 284 -11.16 29.67 7.82
CA SER A 284 -11.70 30.29 6.61
C SER A 284 -12.15 29.21 5.62
N GLU A 285 -13.08 29.60 4.75
CA GLU A 285 -13.52 28.81 3.60
C GLU A 285 -13.52 29.72 2.38
N THR A 286 -12.93 29.26 1.28
CA THR A 286 -12.86 30.00 0.02
C THR A 286 -13.34 29.12 -1.13
N VAL A 287 -14.17 29.70 -1.99
CA VAL A 287 -14.65 29.07 -3.24
C VAL A 287 -14.14 29.92 -4.40
N SER A 288 -13.18 29.39 -5.17
CA SER A 288 -12.47 30.19 -6.19
C SER A 288 -13.31 30.57 -7.40
N ALA A 289 -14.38 29.81 -7.69
CA ALA A 289 -15.30 30.07 -8.80
C ALA A 289 -16.64 29.34 -8.55
N PRO A 290 -17.75 29.79 -9.17
CA PRO A 290 -19.01 29.06 -9.14
C PRO A 290 -18.82 27.61 -9.61
N GLY A 291 -19.23 26.64 -8.78
CA GLY A 291 -19.06 25.21 -9.04
C GLY A 291 -17.69 24.62 -8.65
N ALA A 292 -16.72 25.44 -8.21
CA ALA A 292 -15.48 24.94 -7.64
C ALA A 292 -15.72 24.37 -6.23
N ARG A 293 -14.93 23.36 -5.85
CA ARG A 293 -14.98 22.79 -4.50
C ARG A 293 -14.35 23.75 -3.48
N PRO A 294 -14.90 23.83 -2.26
CA PRO A 294 -14.39 24.72 -1.23
C PRO A 294 -12.98 24.29 -0.78
N ARG A 295 -12.10 25.27 -0.61
CA ARG A 295 -10.84 25.13 0.11
C ARG A 295 -10.98 25.76 1.49
N ARG A 296 -10.53 25.05 2.52
CA ARG A 296 -10.66 25.48 3.92
C ARG A 296 -9.29 25.64 4.56
N GLU A 297 -9.14 26.69 5.36
CA GLU A 297 -8.03 26.77 6.32
C GLU A 297 -8.54 26.24 7.66
N VAL A 298 -7.85 25.25 8.22
CA VAL A 298 -8.30 24.53 9.41
C VAL A 298 -7.18 24.50 10.45
N ALA A 299 -7.47 24.95 11.67
CA ALA A 299 -6.51 24.97 12.78
C ALA A 299 -6.82 23.87 13.81
N CYS A 300 -5.80 23.13 14.25
CA CYS A 300 -5.93 22.18 15.35
C CYS A 300 -6.16 22.92 16.68
N THR A 301 -7.18 22.51 17.44
CA THR A 301 -7.51 23.14 18.73
C THR A 301 -6.53 22.76 19.85
N SER A 302 -5.79 21.66 19.69
CA SER A 302 -4.83 21.18 20.69
C SER A 302 -3.43 21.83 20.54
N CYS A 303 -2.89 21.90 19.32
CA CYS A 303 -1.50 22.30 19.13
C CYS A 303 -1.31 23.55 18.26
N GLY A 304 -2.37 24.10 17.66
CA GLY A 304 -2.32 25.30 16.82
C GLY A 304 -1.81 25.09 15.39
N SER A 305 -1.50 23.85 14.98
CA SER A 305 -1.12 23.55 13.59
C SER A 305 -2.24 23.91 12.63
N VAL A 306 -1.89 24.54 11.50
CA VAL A 306 -2.82 24.99 10.47
C VAL A 306 -2.65 24.14 9.21
N PHE A 307 -3.78 23.78 8.61
CA PHE A 307 -3.88 22.94 7.45
C PHE A 307 -4.68 23.65 6.36
N ASP A 308 -4.22 23.53 5.12
CA ASP A 308 -5.05 23.76 3.95
C ASP A 308 -5.78 22.46 3.61
N VAL A 309 -7.10 22.53 3.51
CA VAL A 309 -7.96 21.38 3.26
C VAL A 309 -8.68 21.54 1.93
N GLU A 310 -8.46 20.59 1.02
CA GLU A 310 -9.14 20.52 -0.26
C GLU A 310 -10.19 19.42 -0.24
N GLU A 311 -11.41 19.76 -0.65
CA GLU A 311 -12.48 18.81 -0.88
C GLU A 311 -12.44 18.29 -2.32
N GLY A 312 -12.48 16.97 -2.49
CA GLY A 312 -12.58 16.32 -3.79
C GLY A 312 -13.70 15.28 -3.82
N GLU A 313 -14.07 14.87 -5.04
CA GLU A 313 -15.10 13.87 -5.27
C GLU A 313 -14.70 13.00 -6.47
N TYR A 314 -14.83 11.67 -6.31
CA TYR A 314 -14.67 10.70 -7.38
C TYR A 314 -15.72 9.58 -7.25
N HIS A 315 -15.53 8.66 -6.29
CA HIS A 315 -16.53 7.67 -5.89
C HIS A 315 -17.17 7.96 -4.52
N ALA A 316 -16.52 8.79 -3.72
CA ALA A 316 -17.03 9.37 -2.47
C ALA A 316 -16.36 10.72 -2.25
N THR A 317 -16.95 11.57 -1.41
CA THR A 317 -16.31 12.80 -0.94
C THR A 317 -15.07 12.45 -0.13
N TRP A 318 -13.96 13.12 -0.42
CA TRP A 318 -12.70 12.96 0.28
C TRP A 318 -12.05 14.32 0.56
N TRP A 319 -11.12 14.35 1.51
CA TRP A 319 -10.45 15.58 1.94
C TRP A 319 -8.94 15.40 1.97
N LYS A 320 -8.22 16.26 1.25
CA LYS A 320 -6.76 16.38 1.33
C LYS A 320 -6.42 17.35 2.44
N TRP A 321 -5.56 16.96 3.37
CA TRP A 321 -5.03 17.86 4.38
C TRP A 321 -3.55 18.13 4.10
N VAL A 322 -3.17 19.40 3.95
CA VAL A 322 -1.78 19.81 3.72
C VAL A 322 -1.35 20.71 4.87
N LEU A 323 -0.31 20.32 5.60
CA LEU A 323 0.23 21.12 6.69
C LEU A 323 0.82 22.42 6.13
N ARG A 324 0.36 23.56 6.65
CA ARG A 324 0.87 24.88 6.28
C ARG A 324 1.91 25.40 7.27
N GLY A 325 1.78 25.03 8.54
CA GLY A 325 2.68 25.44 9.61
C GLY A 325 2.00 25.44 10.97
N ARG A 326 2.59 26.14 11.94
CA ARG A 326 2.03 26.31 13.29
C ARG A 326 1.77 27.79 13.52
N ARG A 327 0.60 28.14 14.07
CA ARG A 327 0.33 29.47 14.59
C ARG A 327 0.95 29.66 15.96
#